data_AF-A0A7S0BUQ0-F1
#
_entry.id   AF-A0A7S0BUQ0-F1
#
_cell.length_a   1.000
_cell.length_b   1.000
_cell.length_c   1.000
_cell.angle_alpha   90.00
_cell.angle_beta   90.00
_cell.angle_gamma   90.00
#
_symmetry.space_group_name_H-M   'P 1'
#
loop_
_entity.id
_entity.type
_entity.pdbx_description
1 polymer ?
#
loop_
_entity_poly.entity_id
_entity_poly.type
_entity_poly.pdbx_seq_one_letter_code
_entity_poly.pdbx_strand_id
1 'polypeptide(L)'
;TTRRGGISAVPRRGRGKFYATTATPVEMVPGLEVVSPEPFRGKTGIALMNIGSPESLEVKDVREYLRQFLGDGRVVDLNPIIRWFVLNLFILPSRPQESAEAYSSIWDEDRGSPLIYHTE
;
A
#
# COMPACT_ATOMS: atom_id res chain seq x y z
N THR A 1 -25.83 -12.98 43.67
CA THR A 1 -25.57 -12.11 42.51
C THR A 1 -24.08 -11.81 42.48
N THR A 2 -23.38 -12.21 41.42
CA THR A 2 -22.02 -11.81 41.00
C THR A 2 -21.64 -12.77 39.87
N ARG A 3 -21.87 -12.32 38.63
CA ARG A 3 -21.59 -13.08 37.42
C ARG A 3 -20.12 -12.86 37.08
N ARG A 4 -19.29 -13.90 37.30
CA ARG A 4 -17.87 -13.94 36.94
C ARG A 4 -17.69 -13.52 35.48
N GLY A 5 -16.82 -12.53 35.27
CA GLY A 5 -16.37 -12.11 33.95
C GLY A 5 -15.75 -13.28 33.20
N GLY A 6 -16.39 -13.67 32.10
CA GLY A 6 -15.90 -14.70 31.20
C GLY A 6 -14.67 -14.21 30.47
N ILE A 7 -13.55 -14.88 30.69
CA ILE A 7 -12.35 -14.74 29.86
C ILE A 7 -12.67 -15.51 28.57
N SER A 8 -13.12 -14.81 27.53
CA SER A 8 -13.31 -15.41 26.20
C SER A 8 -11.98 -15.36 25.45
N ALA A 9 -11.17 -16.40 25.63
CA ALA A 9 -9.97 -16.61 24.83
C ALA A 9 -10.38 -17.22 23.47
N VAL A 10 -10.33 -16.43 22.40
CA VAL A 10 -10.49 -16.94 21.03
C VAL A 10 -9.12 -17.49 20.57
N PRO A 11 -8.98 -18.81 20.32
CA PRO A 11 -7.70 -19.35 19.87
C PRO A 11 -7.56 -19.12 18.36
N ARG A 12 -6.77 -18.13 17.94
CA ARG A 12 -6.31 -18.06 16.54
C ARG A 12 -4.93 -18.70 16.41
N ARG A 13 -4.92 -19.79 15.64
CA ARG A 13 -3.80 -20.63 15.26
C ARG A 13 -2.86 -19.85 14.33
N GLY A 14 -1.65 -19.52 14.77
CA GLY A 14 -0.61 -18.95 13.90
C GLY A 14 0.54 -18.32 14.69
N ARG A 15 1.78 -18.75 14.42
CA ARG A 15 3.01 -18.23 15.03
C ARG A 15 3.22 -16.76 14.64
N GLY A 16 2.80 -15.85 15.49
CA GLY A 16 3.12 -14.42 15.44
C GLY A 16 3.40 -13.94 16.86
N LYS A 17 4.35 -13.02 17.02
CA LYS A 17 4.79 -12.53 18.33
C LYS A 17 3.59 -12.10 19.18
N PHE A 18 3.54 -12.59 20.42
CA PHE A 18 2.51 -12.27 21.39
C PHE A 18 2.67 -10.82 21.84
N TYR A 19 1.81 -9.93 21.37
CA TYR A 19 1.55 -8.67 22.07
C TYR A 19 0.40 -8.95 23.04
N ALA A 20 0.69 -9.07 24.34
CA ALA A 20 -0.36 -9.02 25.34
C ALA A 20 -0.92 -7.59 25.31
N THR A 21 -2.04 -7.38 24.63
CA THR A 21 -2.83 -6.15 24.80
C THR A 21 -3.51 -6.25 26.16
N THR A 22 -2.77 -5.94 27.22
CA THR A 22 -3.40 -5.59 28.49
C THR A 22 -4.05 -4.24 28.22
N ALA A 23 -5.35 -4.26 27.93
CA ALA A 23 -6.19 -3.08 28.03
C ALA A 23 -6.16 -2.67 29.51
N THR A 24 -5.18 -1.85 29.89
CA THR A 24 -5.20 -1.13 31.15
C THR A 24 -6.48 -0.30 31.14
N PRO A 25 -7.40 -0.51 32.10
CA PRO A 25 -8.57 0.34 32.24
C PRO A 25 -8.07 1.79 32.34
N VAL A 26 -8.55 2.65 31.45
CA VAL A 26 -8.15 4.08 31.35
C VAL A 26 -8.63 4.89 32.58
N GLU A 27 -9.18 4.22 33.59
CA GLU A 27 -9.72 4.82 34.82
C GLU A 27 -8.64 5.38 35.77
N MET A 28 -7.34 5.18 35.52
CA MET A 28 -6.28 5.55 36.47
C MET A 28 -5.12 6.36 35.87
N VAL A 29 -5.43 7.39 35.09
CA VAL A 29 -4.47 8.50 34.87
C VAL A 29 -5.18 9.82 35.21
N PRO A 30 -5.02 10.36 36.43
CA PRO A 30 -5.65 11.62 36.81
C PRO A 30 -5.08 12.75 35.95
N GLY A 31 -5.95 13.43 35.20
CA GLY A 31 -5.59 14.60 34.38
C GLY A 31 -5.31 14.33 32.89
N LEU A 32 -5.55 13.11 32.38
CA LEU A 32 -5.49 12.83 30.95
C LEU A 32 -6.89 12.91 30.35
N GLU A 33 -7.29 14.10 29.90
CA GLU A 33 -8.47 14.24 29.04
C GLU A 33 -8.17 13.57 27.70
N VAL A 34 -8.81 12.43 27.45
CA VAL A 34 -8.82 11.83 26.12
C VAL A 34 -9.69 12.74 25.25
N VAL A 35 -9.05 13.73 24.61
CA VAL A 35 -9.68 14.54 23.57
C VAL A 35 -9.92 13.61 22.37
N SER A 36 -11.09 12.97 22.37
CA SER A 36 -11.59 12.28 21.19
C SER A 36 -11.96 13.35 20.18
N PRO A 37 -11.45 13.31 18.93
CA PRO A 37 -11.89 14.26 17.92
C PRO A 37 -13.40 14.11 17.76
N GLU A 38 -14.12 15.23 17.85
CA GLU A 38 -15.54 15.26 17.49
C GLU A 38 -15.71 14.64 16.09
N PRO A 39 -16.67 13.73 15.89
CA PRO A 39 -16.87 13.11 14.58
C PRO A 39 -17.10 14.21 13.56
N PHE A 40 -16.27 14.24 12.53
CA PHE A 40 -16.30 15.26 11.47
C PHE A 40 -17.72 15.34 10.89
N ARG A 41 -18.49 16.38 11.25
CA ARG A 41 -19.89 16.58 10.81
C ARG A 41 -20.00 17.09 9.37
N GLY A 42 -19.07 16.69 8.50
CA GLY A 42 -19.08 16.97 7.07
C GLY A 42 -19.30 15.69 6.27
N LYS A 43 -19.56 15.81 4.97
CA LYS A 43 -19.53 14.66 4.07
C LYS A 43 -18.11 14.09 4.04
N THR A 44 -17.95 12.81 4.38
CA THR A 44 -16.67 12.12 4.30
C THR A 44 -16.34 11.85 2.84
N GLY A 45 -15.32 12.52 2.31
CA GLY A 45 -14.70 12.17 1.04
C GLY A 45 -13.67 11.07 1.27
N ILE A 46 -13.77 9.98 0.50
CA ILE A 46 -12.76 8.90 0.49
C ILE A 46 -12.02 9.02 -0.84
N ALA A 47 -10.70 9.19 -0.78
CA ALA A 47 -9.83 9.19 -1.95
C ALA A 47 -9.18 7.81 -2.09
N LEU A 48 -9.65 7.03 -3.07
CA LEU A 48 -8.96 5.82 -3.51
C LEU A 48 -7.85 6.23 -4.47
N MET A 49 -6.60 6.03 -4.07
CA MET A 49 -5.44 6.34 -4.90
C MET A 49 -4.62 5.08 -5.12
N ASN A 50 -4.23 4.87 -6.37
CA ASN A 50 -3.28 3.84 -6.77
C ASN A 50 -2.06 4.49 -7.44
N ILE A 51 -0.94 3.78 -7.44
CA ILE A 51 0.33 4.14 -8.10
C ILE A 51 0.24 4.02 -9.64
N GLY A 52 -0.87 3.50 -10.16
CA GLY A 52 -1.13 3.35 -11.59
C GLY A 52 -0.67 2.01 -12.14
N SER A 53 -0.78 1.86 -13.45
CA SER A 53 -0.35 0.71 -14.24
C SER A 53 0.06 1.21 -15.62
N PRO A 54 0.89 0.47 -16.37
CA PRO A 54 1.16 0.81 -17.76
C PRO A 54 -0.14 0.82 -18.57
N GLU A 55 -0.22 1.71 -19.56
CA GLU A 55 -1.40 1.87 -20.43
C GLU A 55 -1.65 0.63 -21.29
N SER A 56 -0.58 -0.06 -21.68
CA SER A 56 -0.64 -1.32 -22.41
C SER A 56 0.54 -2.24 -22.07
N LEU A 57 0.54 -3.44 -22.66
CA LEU A 57 1.65 -4.39 -22.60
C LEU A 57 2.80 -4.03 -23.55
N GLU A 58 2.67 -2.97 -24.36
CA GLU A 58 3.73 -2.52 -25.24
C GLU A 58 4.94 -2.10 -24.42
N VAL A 59 6.13 -2.57 -24.84
CA VAL A 59 7.40 -2.30 -24.16
C VAL A 59 7.64 -0.80 -23.99
N LYS A 60 7.16 0.02 -24.94
CA LYS A 60 7.26 1.48 -24.89
C LYS A 60 6.49 2.06 -23.70
N ASP A 61 5.27 1.60 -23.47
CA ASP A 61 4.37 2.14 -22.44
C ASP A 61 4.81 1.66 -21.07
N VAL A 62 5.25 0.40 -20.97
CA VAL A 62 5.89 -0.14 -19.76
C VAL A 62 7.18 0.62 -19.43
N ARG A 63 7.99 0.97 -20.43
CA ARG A 63 9.21 1.77 -20.23
C ARG A 63 8.89 3.17 -19.72
N GLU A 64 7.85 3.81 -20.25
CA GLU A 64 7.42 5.13 -19.81
C GLU A 64 6.90 5.11 -18.37
N TYR A 65 6.07 4.13 -18.03
CA TYR A 65 5.60 3.91 -16.66
C TYR A 65 6.78 3.70 -15.68
N LEU A 66 7.70 2.79 -16.00
CA LEU A 66 8.87 2.52 -15.16
C LEU A 66 9.78 3.75 -15.00
N ARG A 67 9.91 4.56 -16.06
CA ARG A 67 10.69 5.80 -16.02
C ARG A 67 10.08 6.81 -15.04
N GLN A 68 8.77 6.97 -15.04
CA GLN A 68 8.07 7.88 -14.12
C GLN A 68 8.14 7.36 -12.69
N PHE A 69 7.86 6.07 -12.48
CA PHE A 69 7.83 5.44 -11.17
C PHE A 69 9.21 5.41 -10.49
N LEU A 70 10.24 4.91 -11.19
CA LEU A 70 11.60 4.78 -10.65
C LEU A 70 12.39 6.10 -10.73
N GLY A 71 11.91 7.07 -11.50
CA GLY A 71 12.49 8.41 -11.58
C GLY A 71 12.15 9.29 -10.38
N ASP A 72 11.06 8.99 -9.66
CA ASP A 72 10.63 9.72 -8.48
C ASP A 72 11.60 9.47 -7.30
N GLY A 73 12.09 10.56 -6.71
CA GLY A 73 12.96 10.51 -5.53
C GLY A 73 12.27 10.02 -4.27
N ARG A 74 10.93 9.94 -4.26
CA ARG A 74 10.16 9.33 -3.16
C ARG A 74 10.15 7.80 -3.21
N VAL A 75 10.33 7.22 -4.40
CA VAL A 75 10.39 5.77 -4.60
C VAL A 75 11.82 5.26 -4.47
N VAL A 76 12.78 6.01 -5.03
CA VAL A 76 14.20 5.65 -4.99
C VAL A 76 15.03 6.79 -4.40
N ASP A 77 15.46 6.58 -3.15
CA ASP A 77 16.30 7.52 -2.40
C ASP A 77 17.78 7.41 -2.83
N LEU A 78 18.07 8.01 -3.98
CA LEU A 78 19.42 8.15 -4.53
C LEU A 78 19.61 9.60 -5.02
N ASN A 79 20.87 10.04 -5.08
CA ASN A 79 21.20 11.33 -5.70
C ASN A 79 20.60 11.37 -7.14
N PRO A 80 19.91 12.45 -7.55
CA PRO A 80 19.26 12.55 -8.86
C PRO A 80 20.14 12.17 -10.05
N ILE A 81 21.44 12.48 -9.98
CA ILE A 81 22.40 12.15 -11.04
C ILE A 81 22.60 10.63 -11.10
N ILE A 82 22.92 10.02 -9.96
CA ILE A 82 23.14 8.56 -9.86
C ILE A 82 21.86 7.82 -10.27
N ARG A 83 20.70 8.28 -9.79
CA ARG A 83 19.40 7.71 -10.16
C ARG A 83 19.16 7.77 -11.66
N TRP A 84 19.46 8.90 -12.30
CA TRP A 84 19.32 9.03 -13.75
C TRP A 84 20.25 8.07 -14.51
N PHE A 85 21.51 7.94 -14.10
CA PHE A 85 22.44 6.99 -14.74
C PHE A 85 21.97 5.55 -14.58
N VAL A 86 21.64 5.13 -13.35
CA VAL A 86 21.17 3.76 -13.08
C VAL A 86 19.89 3.46 -13.86
N LEU A 87 18.93 4.39 -13.84
CA LEU A 87 17.66 4.23 -14.53
C LEU A 87 17.84 4.10 -16.05
N ASN A 88 18.57 5.02 -16.68
CA ASN A 88 18.66 5.06 -18.14
C ASN A 88 19.64 4.03 -18.72
N LEU A 89 20.73 3.68 -18.02
CA LEU A 89 21.74 2.77 -18.55
C LEU A 89 21.55 1.31 -18.15
N PHE A 90 20.97 1.02 -16.99
CA PHE A 90 20.88 -0.35 -16.48
C PHE A 90 19.45 -0.88 -16.42
N ILE A 91 18.48 -0.03 -16.05
CA ILE A 91 17.10 -0.48 -15.81
C ILE A 91 16.26 -0.40 -17.09
N LEU A 92 16.13 0.77 -17.70
CA LEU A 92 15.26 0.99 -18.86
C LEU A 92 15.62 0.21 -20.14
N PRO A 93 16.87 -0.24 -20.38
CA PRO A 93 17.17 -1.04 -21.58
C PRO A 93 16.64 -2.48 -21.53
N SER A 94 16.56 -3.10 -20.36
CA SER A 94 16.28 -4.53 -20.22
C SER A 94 14.99 -4.82 -19.45
N ARG A 95 14.73 -4.08 -18.36
CA ARG A 95 13.58 -4.35 -17.49
C ARG A 95 12.21 -4.17 -18.13
N PRO A 96 11.97 -3.24 -19.07
CA PRO A 96 10.63 -3.09 -19.63
C PRO A 96 10.11 -4.35 -20.33
N GLN A 97 11.00 -5.12 -20.96
CA GLN A 97 10.62 -6.35 -21.65
C GLN A 97 10.24 -7.45 -20.65
N GLU A 98 11.08 -7.69 -19.65
CA GLU A 98 10.79 -8.64 -18.56
C GLU A 98 9.53 -8.24 -17.78
N SER A 99 9.33 -6.95 -17.54
CA SER A 99 8.14 -6.44 -16.85
C SER A 99 6.89 -6.58 -17.71
N ALA A 100 6.97 -6.36 -19.03
CA ALA A 100 5.86 -6.56 -19.95
C ALA A 100 5.38 -8.02 -19.97
N GLU A 101 6.30 -8.98 -19.93
CA GLU A 101 5.98 -10.41 -19.80
C GLU A 101 5.32 -10.74 -18.45
N ALA A 102 5.78 -10.13 -17.36
CA ALA A 102 5.13 -10.29 -16.06
C ALA A 102 3.71 -9.68 -16.08
N TYR A 103 3.52 -8.51 -16.67
CA TYR A 103 2.20 -7.89 -16.81
C TYR A 103 1.29 -8.70 -17.72
N SER A 104 1.79 -9.29 -18.80
CA SER A 104 0.98 -10.10 -19.71
C SER A 104 0.39 -11.33 -19.03
N SER A 105 1.11 -11.91 -18.06
CA SER A 105 0.62 -13.08 -17.31
C SER A 105 -0.62 -12.81 -16.45
N ILE A 106 -0.91 -11.54 -16.14
CA ILE A 106 -2.04 -11.11 -15.31
C ILE A 106 -2.98 -10.14 -16.04
N TRP A 107 -2.77 -9.95 -17.35
CA TRP A 107 -3.52 -9.00 -18.16
C TRP A 107 -4.87 -9.59 -18.60
N ASP A 108 -5.94 -8.83 -18.41
CA ASP A 108 -7.27 -9.16 -18.96
C ASP A 108 -7.42 -8.39 -20.28
N GLU A 109 -7.63 -9.08 -21.40
CA GLU A 109 -7.69 -8.48 -22.74
C GLU A 109 -8.84 -7.47 -22.89
N ASP A 110 -9.93 -7.65 -22.15
CA ASP A 110 -11.12 -6.81 -22.21
C ASP A 110 -11.06 -5.63 -21.22
N ARG A 111 -10.40 -5.83 -20.07
CA ARG A 111 -10.44 -4.90 -18.93
C ARG A 111 -9.09 -4.30 -18.52
N GLY A 112 -7.99 -4.74 -19.13
CA GLY A 112 -6.65 -4.25 -18.82
C GLY A 112 -6.13 -4.69 -17.45
N SER A 113 -5.40 -3.81 -16.76
CA SER A 113 -4.79 -4.11 -15.46
C SER A 113 -5.84 -4.36 -14.36
N PRO A 114 -5.69 -5.45 -13.56
CA PRO A 114 -6.53 -5.74 -12.40
C PRO A 114 -6.80 -4.59 -11.42
N LEU A 115 -5.84 -3.69 -11.29
CA LEU A 115 -5.94 -2.58 -10.36
C LEU A 115 -6.86 -1.45 -10.85
N ILE A 116 -7.06 -1.33 -12.16
CA ILE A 116 -7.86 -0.24 -12.75
C ILE A 116 -9.34 -0.57 -12.57
N TYR A 117 -9.81 -1.77 -12.94
CA TYR A 117 -11.23 -2.11 -12.88
C TYR A 117 -11.78 -2.32 -11.45
N HIS A 118 -10.93 -2.55 -10.45
CA HIS A 118 -11.35 -2.66 -9.04
C HIS A 118 -11.50 -1.32 -8.33
N THR A 119 -11.02 -0.23 -8.94
CA THR A 119 -10.99 1.11 -8.33
C THR A 119 -12.11 2.02 -8.85
N GLU A 120 -12.96 1.53 -9.76
CA GLU A 120 -14.18 2.22 -10.22
C GLU A 120 -15.33 2.18 -9.20
#